data_AF-A0A1E4DP91-F1
#
_entry.id   AF-A0A1E4DP91-F1
#
_cell.length_a   1.000
_cell.length_b   1.000
_cell.length_c   1.000
_cell.angle_alpha   90.00
_cell.angle_beta   90.00
_cell.angle_gamma   90.00
#
_symmetry.space_group_name_H-M   'P 1'
#
loop_
_entity.id
_entity.type
_entity.pdbx_description
1 polymer ?
#
loop_
_entity_poly.entity_id
_entity_poly.type
_entity_poly.pdbx_seq_one_letter_code
_entity_poly.pdbx_strand_id
1 'polypeptide(L)'
;MLLKTDEELASARSSDGHQGVTMSILRFKAGVSFDDFKQLCSHRIEAEKKELEDGFVEADPPFKISGSFGMFFYGGDKKVGRIFAGYLFLEKNELITIYIEGFGVAPKEHLLTFQTIVKSLKRR
;
A
#
# COMPACT_ATOMS: atom_id res chain seq x y z
N MET A 1 -5.55 -5.52 -20.81
CA MET A 1 -4.65 -4.40 -20.46
C MET A 1 -5.49 -3.33 -19.79
N LEU A 2 -5.23 -3.05 -18.51
CA LEU A 2 -5.98 -2.03 -17.75
C LEU A 2 -5.64 -0.64 -18.28
N LEU A 3 -6.62 0.08 -18.82
CA LEU A 3 -6.43 1.43 -19.33
C LEU A 3 -6.57 2.43 -18.19
N LYS A 4 -5.42 2.93 -17.70
CA LYS A 4 -5.32 4.04 -16.76
C LYS A 4 -5.79 5.35 -17.41
N THR A 5 -6.50 6.17 -16.65
CA THR A 5 -6.86 7.55 -17.05
C THR A 5 -6.05 8.60 -16.34
N ASP A 6 -5.80 8.40 -15.06
CA ASP A 6 -5.33 9.44 -14.17
C ASP A 6 -4.65 8.83 -12.95
N GLU A 7 -3.72 9.57 -12.35
CA GLU A 7 -3.08 9.25 -11.07
C GLU A 7 -2.91 10.50 -10.23
N GLU A 8 -3.50 10.46 -9.04
CA GLU A 8 -3.25 11.43 -7.99
C GLU A 8 -2.27 10.83 -6.97
N LEU A 9 -1.34 11.64 -6.49
CA LEU A 9 -0.34 11.24 -5.51
C LEU A 9 -0.25 12.31 -4.42
N ALA A 10 -0.35 11.88 -3.16
CA ALA A 10 -0.12 12.71 -2.00
C ALA A 10 0.90 12.03 -1.09
N SER A 11 1.83 12.81 -0.53
CA SER A 11 2.81 12.30 0.43
C SER A 11 2.96 13.23 1.61
N ALA A 12 3.27 12.66 2.77
CA ALA A 12 3.58 13.38 4.00
C ALA A 12 4.71 12.67 4.74
N ARG A 13 5.45 13.42 5.56
CA ARG A 13 6.55 12.91 6.38
C ARG A 13 6.45 13.41 7.81
N SER A 14 6.97 12.63 8.75
CA SER A 14 7.18 13.07 10.13
C SER A 14 8.19 14.22 10.18
N SER A 15 8.16 15.00 11.27
CA SER A 15 9.06 16.15 11.43
C SER A 15 10.54 15.77 11.52
N ASP A 16 10.84 14.55 11.97
CA ASP A 16 12.19 13.98 11.99
C ASP A 16 12.59 13.31 10.67
N GLY A 17 11.67 13.22 9.70
CA GLY A 17 11.91 12.63 8.38
C GLY A 17 12.03 11.11 8.37
N HIS A 18 11.94 10.45 9.52
CA HIS A 18 12.12 8.99 9.61
C HIS A 18 10.90 8.19 9.18
N GLN A 19 9.70 8.80 9.15
CA GLN A 19 8.48 8.16 8.68
C GLN A 19 7.88 8.94 7.51
N GLY A 20 7.36 8.20 6.54
CA GLY A 20 6.66 8.74 5.39
C GLY A 20 5.38 7.97 5.12
N VAL A 21 4.35 8.66 4.65
CA VAL A 21 3.17 8.07 4.04
C VAL A 21 3.02 8.58 2.63
N THR A 22 2.70 7.68 1.71
CA THR A 22 2.34 7.97 0.34
C THR A 22 0.97 7.36 0.08
N MET A 23 0.06 8.17 -0.44
CA MET A 23 -1.24 7.74 -0.91
C MET A 23 -1.33 8.01 -2.41
N SER A 24 -1.72 7.03 -3.19
CA SER A 24 -2.03 7.22 -4.60
C SER A 24 -3.44 6.76 -4.94
N ILE A 25 -4.06 7.42 -5.91
CA ILE A 25 -5.35 7.03 -6.47
C ILE A 25 -5.15 6.85 -7.97
N LEU A 26 -5.34 5.62 -8.44
CA LEU A 26 -5.24 5.24 -9.83
C LEU A 26 -6.64 4.96 -10.38
N ARG A 27 -7.07 5.71 -11.40
CA ARG A 27 -8.40 5.56 -11.99
C ARG A 27 -8.37 4.74 -13.27
N PHE A 28 -9.33 3.83 -13.43
CA PHE A 28 -9.47 2.98 -14.62
C PHE A 28 -10.70 3.36 -15.44
N LYS A 29 -10.61 3.23 -16.78
CA LYS A 29 -11.72 3.51 -17.71
C LYS A 29 -12.89 2.53 -17.61
N ALA A 30 -12.66 1.33 -17.07
CA ALA A 30 -13.60 0.23 -17.11
C ALA A 30 -13.61 -0.52 -15.78
N GLY A 31 -14.67 -1.32 -15.61
CA GLY A 31 -14.81 -2.28 -14.52
C GLY A 31 -13.57 -3.15 -14.36
N VAL A 32 -12.91 -3.07 -13.21
CA VAL A 32 -11.77 -3.93 -12.88
C VAL A 32 -12.30 -5.17 -12.16
N SER A 33 -11.99 -6.35 -12.68
CA SER A 33 -12.41 -7.61 -12.08
C SER A 33 -11.58 -7.96 -10.85
N PHE A 34 -12.04 -8.93 -10.06
CA PHE A 34 -11.27 -9.39 -8.90
C PHE A 34 -9.97 -10.10 -9.32
N ASP A 35 -9.94 -10.76 -10.48
CA ASP A 35 -8.73 -11.39 -10.98
C ASP A 35 -7.72 -10.35 -11.50
N ASP A 36 -8.19 -9.26 -12.13
CA ASP A 36 -7.33 -8.11 -12.44
C ASP A 36 -6.73 -7.52 -11.16
N PHE A 37 -7.53 -7.41 -10.09
CA PHE A 37 -7.05 -6.93 -8.80
C PHE A 37 -5.98 -7.84 -8.17
N LYS A 38 -6.15 -9.18 -8.25
CA LYS A 38 -5.10 -10.12 -7.82
C LYS A 38 -3.80 -9.92 -8.60
N GLN A 39 -3.89 -9.68 -9.91
CA GLN A 39 -2.70 -9.40 -10.73
C GLN A 39 -2.02 -8.09 -10.30
N LEU A 40 -2.80 -7.02 -10.05
CA LEU A 40 -2.27 -5.76 -9.51
C LEU A 40 -1.57 -5.96 -8.16
N CYS A 41 -2.17 -6.74 -7.28
CA CYS A 41 -1.58 -7.12 -5.99
C CYS A 41 -0.25 -7.84 -6.18
N SER A 42 -0.19 -8.87 -7.02
CA SER A 42 1.04 -9.59 -7.32
C SER A 42 2.11 -8.68 -7.89
N HIS A 43 1.76 -7.80 -8.84
CA HIS A 43 2.71 -6.83 -9.39
C HIS A 43 3.28 -5.90 -8.32
N ARG A 44 2.46 -5.45 -7.37
CA ARG A 44 2.93 -4.61 -6.26
C ARG A 44 3.93 -5.35 -5.38
N ILE A 45 3.62 -6.59 -4.99
CA ILE A 45 4.49 -7.39 -4.12
C ILE A 45 5.81 -7.72 -4.83
N GLU A 46 5.76 -8.08 -6.11
CA GLU A 46 6.97 -8.36 -6.89
C GLU A 46 7.82 -7.10 -7.12
N ALA A 47 7.21 -5.94 -7.28
CA ALA A 47 7.95 -4.68 -7.32
C ALA A 47 8.65 -4.41 -5.98
N GLU A 48 7.96 -4.59 -4.85
CA GLU A 48 8.56 -4.35 -3.54
C GLU A 48 9.71 -5.32 -3.26
N LYS A 49 9.57 -6.61 -3.59
CA LYS A 49 10.63 -7.62 -3.41
C LYS A 49 11.90 -7.29 -4.19
N LYS A 50 11.78 -6.68 -5.38
CA LYS A 50 12.93 -6.31 -6.22
C LYS A 50 13.78 -5.18 -5.64
N GLU A 51 13.17 -4.34 -4.82
CA GLU A 51 13.83 -3.21 -4.17
C GLU A 51 14.51 -3.63 -2.84
N LEU A 52 14.29 -4.87 -2.38
CA LEU A 52 14.90 -5.38 -1.14
C LEU A 52 16.29 -5.96 -1.39
N GLU A 53 17.24 -5.57 -0.55
CA GLU A 53 18.57 -6.16 -0.55
C GLU A 53 18.73 -7.25 0.52
N ASP A 54 18.28 -6.98 1.75
CA ASP A 54 18.26 -7.94 2.86
C ASP A 54 16.96 -7.75 3.64
N GLY A 55 15.89 -8.41 3.18
CA GLY A 55 14.56 -8.12 3.67
C GLY A 55 13.51 -9.18 3.37
N PHE A 56 12.27 -8.85 3.71
CA PHE A 56 11.10 -9.67 3.42
C PHE A 56 9.91 -8.81 3.01
N VAL A 57 8.99 -9.40 2.25
CA VAL A 57 7.65 -8.87 1.98
C VAL A 57 6.65 -9.99 2.26
N GLU A 58 5.67 -9.71 3.11
CA GLU A 58 4.53 -10.56 3.39
C GLU A 58 3.24 -9.85 3.00
N ALA A 59 2.26 -10.62 2.53
CA ALA A 59 0.98 -10.09 2.11
C ALA A 59 -0.14 -11.04 2.49
N ASP A 60 -1.26 -10.48 2.95
CA ASP A 60 -2.49 -11.22 3.13
C ASP A 60 -3.09 -11.58 1.76
N PRO A 61 -3.88 -12.66 1.67
CA PRO A 61 -4.64 -12.94 0.46
C PRO A 61 -5.55 -11.76 0.08
N PRO A 62 -5.61 -11.37 -1.21
CA PRO A 62 -6.60 -10.41 -1.68
C PRO A 62 -8.02 -10.84 -1.29
N PHE A 63 -8.83 -9.91 -0.82
CA PHE A 63 -10.19 -10.16 -0.35
C PHE A 63 -11.22 -9.25 -1.03
N LYS A 64 -12.50 -9.65 -0.94
CA LYS A 64 -13.66 -8.90 -1.44
C LYS A 64 -14.63 -8.62 -0.29
N ILE A 65 -14.99 -7.35 -0.10
CA ILE A 65 -15.98 -6.90 0.89
C ILE A 65 -16.88 -5.84 0.24
N SER A 66 -18.20 -6.04 0.30
CA SER A 66 -19.21 -5.05 -0.10
C SER A 66 -18.96 -4.37 -1.45
N GLY A 67 -18.53 -5.14 -2.46
CA GLY A 67 -18.27 -4.62 -3.81
C GLY A 67 -16.89 -3.99 -4.01
N SER A 68 -16.07 -3.94 -2.96
CA SER A 68 -14.68 -3.47 -3.00
C SER A 68 -13.70 -4.62 -2.86
N PHE A 69 -12.47 -4.43 -3.35
CA PHE A 69 -11.37 -5.38 -3.17
C PHE A 69 -10.27 -4.78 -2.30
N GLY A 70 -9.56 -5.62 -1.57
CA GLY A 70 -8.50 -5.18 -0.66
C GLY A 70 -7.36 -6.17 -0.51
N MET A 71 -6.18 -5.68 -0.18
CA MET A 71 -5.03 -6.48 0.23
C MET A 71 -4.13 -5.68 1.18
N PHE A 72 -3.73 -6.28 2.29
CA PHE A 72 -2.70 -5.75 3.17
C PHE A 72 -1.35 -6.40 2.85
N PHE A 73 -0.28 -5.63 2.99
CA PHE A 73 1.08 -6.14 2.89
C PHE A 73 2.02 -5.36 3.81
N TYR A 74 3.11 -5.99 4.19
CA TYR A 74 4.14 -5.38 5.03
C TYR A 74 5.49 -6.04 4.78
N GLY A 75 6.54 -5.41 5.27
CA GLY A 75 7.88 -5.93 5.12
C GLY A 75 8.91 -5.06 5.78
N GLY A 76 10.17 -5.38 5.51
CA GLY A 76 11.29 -4.58 5.95
C GLY A 76 12.57 -4.96 5.23
N ASP A 77 13.51 -4.03 5.23
CA ASP A 77 14.87 -4.18 4.73
C ASP A 77 15.85 -3.83 5.87
N LYS A 78 16.59 -4.83 6.33
CA LYS A 78 17.56 -4.71 7.42
C LYS A 78 18.77 -3.88 7.02
N LYS A 79 19.18 -3.92 5.75
CA LYS A 79 20.37 -3.21 5.25
C LYS A 79 20.24 -1.70 5.45
N VAL A 80 19.05 -1.17 5.16
CA VAL A 80 18.74 0.27 5.27
C VAL A 80 17.88 0.60 6.49
N GLY A 81 17.61 -0.39 7.36
CA GLY A 81 16.77 -0.21 8.54
C GLY A 81 15.33 0.22 8.21
N ARG A 82 14.83 -0.17 7.04
CA ARG A 82 13.49 0.20 6.54
C ARG A 82 12.46 -0.79 7.03
N ILE A 83 11.31 -0.29 7.47
CA ILE A 83 10.09 -1.06 7.70
C ILE A 83 8.95 -0.42 6.94
N PHE A 84 8.05 -1.21 6.38
CA PHE A 84 6.94 -0.68 5.61
C PHE A 84 5.67 -1.52 5.75
N ALA A 85 4.55 -0.85 5.53
CA ALA A 85 3.23 -1.45 5.48
C ALA A 85 2.38 -0.73 4.43
N GLY A 86 1.51 -1.46 3.76
CA GLY A 86 0.63 -0.89 2.76
C GLY A 86 -0.72 -1.58 2.67
N TYR A 87 -1.65 -0.87 2.05
CA TYR A 87 -3.00 -1.30 1.79
C TYR A 87 -3.39 -0.93 0.37
N LEU A 88 -3.73 -1.93 -0.44
CA LEU A 88 -4.33 -1.75 -1.75
C LEU A 88 -5.83 -1.90 -1.58
N PHE A 89 -6.58 -0.92 -2.08
CA PHE A 89 -8.02 -0.89 -2.02
C PHE A 89 -8.58 -0.50 -3.38
N LEU A 90 -9.56 -1.26 -3.87
CA LEU A 90 -10.22 -0.98 -5.14
C LEU A 90 -11.71 -0.82 -4.92
N GLU A 91 -12.22 0.36 -5.23
CA GLU A 91 -13.65 0.68 -5.21
C GLU A 91 -13.99 1.54 -6.43
N LYS A 92 -15.13 1.26 -7.09
CA LYS A 92 -15.66 2.07 -8.22
C LYS A 92 -14.61 2.41 -9.30
N ASN A 93 -13.73 1.45 -9.64
CA ASN A 93 -12.64 1.61 -10.61
C ASN A 93 -11.52 2.58 -10.19
N GLU A 94 -11.39 2.84 -8.91
CA GLU A 94 -10.28 3.58 -8.32
C GLU A 94 -9.46 2.63 -7.45
N LEU A 95 -8.20 2.40 -7.83
CA LEU A 95 -7.23 1.73 -6.98
C LEU A 95 -6.55 2.77 -6.11
N ILE A 96 -6.90 2.74 -4.84
CA ILE A 96 -6.28 3.52 -3.79
C ILE A 96 -5.15 2.69 -3.19
N THR A 97 -3.94 3.22 -3.19
CA THR A 97 -2.80 2.62 -2.50
C THR A 97 -2.40 3.51 -1.35
N ILE A 98 -2.33 2.97 -0.15
CA ILE A 98 -1.72 3.63 1.01
C ILE A 98 -0.44 2.87 1.30
N TYR A 99 0.66 3.59 1.42
CA TYR A 99 1.97 3.04 1.72
C TYR A 99 2.62 3.87 2.81
N ILE A 100 3.15 3.20 3.82
CA ILE A 100 3.88 3.83 4.92
C ILE A 100 5.21 3.15 5.03
N GLU A 101 6.26 3.94 5.17
CA GLU A 101 7.60 3.46 5.44
C GLU A 101 8.25 4.26 6.57
N GLY A 102 9.13 3.57 7.29
CA GLY A 102 9.93 4.14 8.35
C GLY A 102 11.39 3.67 8.22
N PHE A 103 12.34 4.54 8.50
CA PHE A 103 13.78 4.24 8.51
C PHE A 103 14.33 4.42 9.92
N GLY A 104 14.87 3.35 10.51
CA GLY A 104 15.35 3.36 11.89
C GLY A 104 14.24 3.48 12.95
N VAL A 105 12.99 3.21 12.56
CA VAL A 105 11.81 3.35 13.43
C VAL A 105 11.49 2.01 14.10
N ALA A 106 11.03 2.05 15.36
CA ALA A 106 10.61 0.84 16.06
C ALA A 106 9.34 0.24 15.42
N PRO A 107 9.25 -1.09 15.20
CA PRO A 107 8.10 -1.73 14.55
C PRO A 107 6.74 -1.40 15.19
N LYS A 108 6.70 -1.25 16.51
CA LYS A 108 5.47 -0.90 17.25
C LYS A 108 4.98 0.51 16.92
N GLU A 109 5.90 1.46 16.78
CA GLU A 109 5.57 2.84 16.43
C GLU A 109 5.03 2.92 15.01
N HIS A 110 5.72 2.28 14.06
CA HIS A 110 5.29 2.17 12.67
C HIS A 110 3.91 1.54 12.51
N LEU A 111 3.63 0.45 13.24
CA LEU A 111 2.32 -0.20 13.23
C LEU A 111 1.21 0.73 13.75
N LEU A 112 1.48 1.50 14.81
CA LEU A 112 0.51 2.46 15.34
C LEU A 112 0.22 3.57 14.33
N THR A 113 1.24 4.08 13.64
CA THR A 113 1.10 5.05 12.54
C THR A 113 0.20 4.48 11.43
N PHE A 114 0.46 3.25 11.00
CA PHE A 114 -0.36 2.56 10.00
C PHE A 114 -1.82 2.40 10.40
N GLN A 115 -2.06 1.89 11.60
CA GLN A 115 -3.43 1.74 12.10
C GLN A 115 -4.16 3.08 12.21
N THR A 116 -3.47 4.14 12.60
CA THR A 116 -4.05 5.48 12.73
C THR A 116 -4.48 6.03 11.37
N ILE A 117 -3.62 5.91 10.35
CA ILE A 117 -3.93 6.38 8.99
C ILE A 117 -5.08 5.57 8.39
N VAL A 118 -5.01 4.24 8.44
CA VAL A 118 -6.07 3.37 7.88
C VAL A 118 -7.41 3.61 8.59
N LYS A 119 -7.44 3.77 9.92
CA LYS A 119 -8.67 4.10 10.67
C LYS A 119 -9.23 5.46 10.29
N SER A 120 -8.37 6.44 10.03
CA SER A 120 -8.79 7.80 9.65
C SER A 120 -9.43 7.83 8.27
N LEU A 121 -8.93 7.00 7.35
CA LEU A 121 -9.48 6.86 6.00
C LEU A 121 -10.84 6.15 5.98
N LYS A 122 -11.07 5.17 6.87
CA LYS A 122 -12.36 4.47 7.02
C LYS A 122 -13.48 5.31 7.66
N ARG A 123 -13.18 6.48 8.22
CA ARG A 123 -14.16 7.36 8.89
C ARG A 123 -14.80 8.39 7.95
N ARG A 124 -14.42 8.39 6.67
CA ARG A 124 -15.11 9.14 5.61
C ARG A 124 -16.05 8.22 4.86
#